data_AF-A0A4Q6IIJ9-F1
#
_entry.id   AF-A0A4Q6IIJ9-F1
#
_cell.length_a   1.000
_cell.length_b   1.000
_cell.length_c   1.000
_cell.angle_alpha   90.00
_cell.angle_beta   90.00
_cell.angle_gamma   90.00
#
_symmetry.space_group_name_H-M   'P 1'
#
loop_
_entity.id
_entity.type
_entity.pdbx_description
1 polymer ?
#
loop_
_entity_poly.entity_id
_entity_poly.type
_entity_poly.pdbx_seq_one_letter_code
_entity_poly.pdbx_strand_id
1 'polypeptide(L)'
;MVSSSSVTGSSSVTGRLPPGDQEAHLCPRGKVNRARVPPCEQLLVGRLTRLLPFGRVTAMAPSSGSLQCGGTGTWGTMGRLVWDRLTDLRLQPDDARVYGRVLDGTAVDVPSLAGELGVTEGELTDSLERLLGLGLLHQEDPDTHRYTPVGPESAALLTLLPLETELRKQTELIAHARRDLESLVPVYHNSLAWRQRAKGVQVLSELQDVRNVLAERAANCQEEVLTAQPGGGRRTEVLEEAVERDEAMLRRGVRMRTLYQHSARFSLPTAAYVERITLQGGEVRTASAEFMRLIVFDRRVAVISQAGNSLGAVLIEEPSVVNFAVQAFEHVWFNAEPFEVDTSREHIESLSEDVDKALLRLLASGMDDAAIARRLGVSLRTCQRRVSRILDSLGARSRFQAGYLIHKHGLLAEPTK
;
A
#
# COMPACT_ATOMS: atom_id res chain seq x y z
N MET A 1 -21.24 63.23 31.78
CA MET A 1 -21.62 64.37 30.93
C MET A 1 -21.40 63.95 29.49
N VAL A 2 -22.49 63.53 28.85
CA VAL A 2 -23.21 64.22 27.75
C VAL A 2 -22.53 63.90 26.40
N SER A 3 -22.97 62.86 25.68
CA SER A 3 -24.14 62.76 24.76
C SER A 3 -23.71 63.07 23.30
N SER A 4 -23.84 62.09 22.39
CA SER A 4 -24.91 61.97 21.36
C SER A 4 -24.57 62.75 20.07
N SER A 5 -24.81 62.27 18.84
CA SER A 5 -26.06 61.69 18.35
C SER A 5 -25.90 60.90 17.03
N SER A 6 -26.75 59.90 16.93
CA SER A 6 -27.27 59.12 15.80
C SER A 6 -28.06 59.90 14.74
N VAL A 7 -28.14 59.40 13.48
CA VAL A 7 -29.32 59.35 12.55
C VAL A 7 -28.96 58.36 11.40
N THR A 8 -29.43 57.10 11.37
CA THR A 8 -30.59 56.49 10.66
C THR A 8 -30.78 56.80 9.16
N GLY A 9 -30.90 55.75 8.33
CA GLY A 9 -31.42 55.84 6.95
C GLY A 9 -31.45 54.49 6.23
N SER A 10 -32.57 53.76 6.34
CA SER A 10 -32.91 52.56 5.57
C SER A 10 -33.39 52.92 4.15
N SER A 11 -33.07 52.11 3.13
CA SER A 11 -33.94 51.87 1.96
C SER A 11 -33.47 50.64 1.16
N SER A 12 -34.37 49.66 1.08
CA SER A 12 -34.37 48.48 0.22
C SER A 12 -34.69 48.82 -1.24
N VAL A 13 -34.00 48.26 -2.24
CA VAL A 13 -34.57 47.92 -3.56
C VAL A 13 -33.81 46.74 -4.21
N THR A 14 -34.64 45.83 -4.72
CA THR A 14 -34.55 44.63 -5.56
C THR A 14 -33.65 44.62 -6.82
N GLY A 15 -33.32 43.39 -7.25
CA GLY A 15 -33.06 42.99 -8.64
C GLY A 15 -31.59 42.69 -8.95
N ARG A 16 -31.19 41.75 -9.81
CA ARG A 16 -31.84 40.76 -10.67
C ARG A 16 -30.67 39.89 -11.22
N LEU A 17 -30.87 38.59 -11.36
CA LEU A 17 -30.02 37.73 -12.21
C LEU A 17 -30.14 38.14 -13.69
N PRO A 18 -29.07 37.93 -14.49
CA PRO A 18 -29.18 37.68 -15.92
C PRO A 18 -28.66 36.28 -16.32
N PRO A 19 -28.97 35.82 -17.55
CA PRO A 19 -29.33 34.44 -17.86
C PRO A 19 -28.26 33.66 -18.63
N GLY A 20 -28.53 32.37 -18.86
CA GLY A 20 -27.73 31.48 -19.69
C GLY A 20 -28.03 31.60 -21.18
N ASP A 21 -27.14 31.00 -21.97
CA ASP A 21 -27.33 30.67 -23.37
C ASP A 21 -27.12 29.17 -23.58
N GLN A 22 -28.17 28.54 -24.11
CA GLN A 22 -28.12 27.29 -24.85
C GLN A 22 -27.88 27.64 -26.32
N GLU A 23 -27.06 26.87 -27.02
CA GLU A 23 -27.39 26.49 -28.39
C GLU A 23 -26.77 25.14 -28.76
N ALA A 24 -27.63 24.30 -29.32
CA ALA A 24 -27.38 22.96 -29.81
C ALA A 24 -26.97 22.99 -31.29
N HIS A 25 -26.58 21.80 -31.79
CA HIS A 25 -26.45 21.34 -33.19
C HIS A 25 -25.05 20.70 -33.39
N LEU A 26 -24.83 19.58 -34.06
CA LEU A 26 -25.64 18.72 -34.92
C LEU A 26 -24.90 17.37 -35.04
N CYS A 27 -25.62 16.26 -34.97
CA CYS A 27 -25.14 14.92 -35.35
C CYS A 27 -25.22 14.75 -36.88
N PRO A 28 -24.39 13.88 -37.50
CA PRO A 28 -24.89 13.10 -38.62
C PRO A 28 -24.62 11.59 -38.48
N ARG A 29 -25.73 10.86 -38.38
CA ARG A 29 -26.14 9.65 -39.14
C ARG A 29 -25.04 8.74 -39.73
N GLY A 30 -25.16 7.44 -39.42
CA GLY A 30 -25.35 6.45 -40.49
C GLY A 30 -24.90 5.00 -40.25
N LYS A 31 -25.91 4.12 -40.17
CA LYS A 31 -25.95 2.70 -40.63
C LYS A 31 -25.54 1.56 -39.67
N VAL A 32 -26.56 1.00 -39.03
CA VAL A 32 -27.06 -0.40 -39.12
C VAL A 32 -26.01 -1.48 -39.44
N ASN A 33 -25.74 -2.41 -38.50
CA ASN A 33 -26.05 -3.83 -38.69
C ASN A 33 -25.95 -4.72 -37.43
N ARG A 34 -26.94 -5.61 -37.35
CA ARG A 34 -27.07 -6.91 -36.68
C ARG A 34 -25.88 -7.50 -35.88
N ALA A 35 -26.25 -7.99 -34.68
CA ALA A 35 -25.95 -9.30 -34.09
C ALA A 35 -24.50 -9.79 -34.07
N ARG A 36 -23.94 -9.93 -32.86
CA ARG A 36 -23.44 -11.20 -32.28
C ARG A 36 -22.84 -10.94 -30.90
N VAL A 37 -23.37 -11.64 -29.90
CA VAL A 37 -22.73 -11.89 -28.60
C VAL A 37 -21.70 -13.00 -28.79
N PRO A 38 -20.46 -12.84 -28.29
CA PRO A 38 -19.64 -14.00 -27.93
C PRO A 38 -18.97 -13.77 -26.53
N PRO A 39 -18.29 -14.76 -25.93
CA PRO A 39 -18.78 -15.48 -24.77
C PRO A 39 -18.03 -15.13 -23.48
N CYS A 40 -18.64 -15.48 -22.34
CA CYS A 40 -17.92 -15.70 -21.09
C CYS A 40 -16.93 -16.86 -21.26
N GLU A 41 -15.70 -16.64 -20.78
CA GLU A 41 -14.73 -17.56 -20.19
C GLU A 41 -13.30 -17.28 -20.67
N GLN A 42 -12.36 -17.40 -19.74
CA GLN A 42 -10.91 -17.20 -19.86
C GLN A 42 -10.41 -15.76 -19.72
N LEU A 43 -10.19 -15.34 -18.47
CA LEU A 43 -9.06 -14.48 -18.07
C LEU A 43 -9.04 -14.33 -16.55
N LEU A 44 -8.70 -15.39 -15.82
CA LEU A 44 -8.28 -15.30 -14.40
C LEU A 44 -7.48 -16.54 -13.94
N VAL A 45 -6.55 -16.98 -14.80
CA VAL A 45 -5.47 -17.89 -14.37
C VAL A 45 -4.17 -17.36 -14.96
N GLY A 46 -3.28 -16.87 -14.09
CA GLY A 46 -1.89 -16.62 -14.46
C GLY A 46 -1.35 -15.25 -14.06
N ARG A 47 -0.95 -15.11 -12.79
CA ARG A 47 0.31 -14.47 -12.35
C ARG A 47 0.29 -14.28 -10.84
N LEU A 48 0.82 -15.25 -10.12
CA LEU A 48 1.49 -15.04 -8.83
C LEU A 48 2.41 -16.24 -8.59
N THR A 49 3.63 -16.15 -9.11
CA THR A 49 4.72 -17.06 -8.76
C THR A 49 6.02 -16.27 -8.83
N ARG A 50 6.91 -16.49 -7.84
CA ARG A 50 8.22 -15.84 -7.54
C ARG A 50 8.06 -14.75 -6.46
N LEU A 51 8.60 -14.84 -5.23
CA LEU A 51 9.83 -15.48 -4.71
C LEU A 51 9.70 -15.78 -3.20
N LEU A 52 10.00 -17.01 -2.78
CA LEU A 52 10.72 -17.32 -1.52
C LEU A 52 11.52 -18.63 -1.71
N PRO A 53 12.77 -18.74 -1.22
CA PRO A 53 13.67 -19.84 -1.53
C PRO A 53 13.62 -21.02 -0.52
N PHE A 54 13.77 -22.22 -1.07
CA PHE A 54 14.35 -23.46 -0.52
C PHE A 54 14.05 -23.90 0.93
N GLY A 55 13.13 -24.88 1.03
CA GLY A 55 13.17 -25.97 2.01
C GLY A 55 12.64 -27.24 1.34
N ARG A 56 13.51 -28.24 1.12
CA ARG A 56 13.15 -29.54 0.52
C ARG A 56 12.10 -30.26 1.37
N VAL A 57 10.99 -30.67 0.77
CA VAL A 57 10.16 -31.78 1.28
C VAL A 57 10.07 -32.82 0.17
N THR A 58 10.68 -33.96 0.43
CA THR A 58 10.64 -35.20 -0.33
C THR A 58 9.21 -35.71 -0.42
N ALA A 59 8.78 -36.12 -1.62
CA ALA A 59 7.51 -36.80 -1.84
C ALA A 59 7.54 -38.17 -1.12
N MET A 60 6.61 -38.38 -0.19
CA MET A 60 6.23 -39.71 0.29
C MET A 60 4.75 -39.95 -0.05
N ALA A 61 4.51 -41.11 -0.65
CA ALA A 61 3.21 -41.65 -1.02
C ALA A 61 2.25 -41.73 0.18
N PRO A 62 0.92 -41.69 -0.03
CA PRO A 62 -0.04 -41.66 1.06
C PRO A 62 -0.10 -43.04 1.74
N SER A 63 0.47 -43.14 2.94
CA SER A 63 0.16 -44.22 3.87
C SER A 63 -1.21 -43.97 4.49
N SER A 64 -2.07 -44.97 4.36
CA SER A 64 -3.33 -45.16 5.06
C SER A 64 -3.23 -44.78 6.54
N GLY A 65 -3.81 -43.64 6.91
CA GLY A 65 -3.94 -43.16 8.28
C GLY A 65 -5.30 -42.50 8.43
N SER A 66 -6.24 -43.27 8.96
CA SER A 66 -7.59 -42.84 9.34
C SER A 66 -7.54 -41.73 10.38
N LEU A 67 -7.73 -40.49 9.96
CA LEU A 67 -8.19 -39.42 10.84
C LEU A 67 -9.72 -39.36 10.75
N GLN A 68 -10.37 -39.95 11.75
CA GLN A 68 -11.79 -39.77 12.02
C GLN A 68 -12.06 -38.28 12.32
N CYS A 69 -12.46 -37.53 11.29
CA CYS A 69 -13.22 -36.30 11.48
C CYS A 69 -14.69 -36.70 11.68
N GLY A 70 -15.10 -36.77 12.95
CA GLY A 70 -16.50 -36.84 13.34
C GLY A 70 -17.20 -35.53 12.96
N GLY A 71 -18.00 -35.59 11.90
CA GLY A 71 -18.75 -34.45 11.39
C GLY A 71 -19.36 -34.83 10.06
N THR A 72 -20.47 -35.57 10.09
CA THR A 72 -21.32 -35.85 8.93
C THR A 72 -21.91 -34.55 8.41
N GLY A 73 -21.13 -33.82 7.61
CA GLY A 73 -21.55 -32.64 6.90
C GLY A 73 -22.47 -33.02 5.75
N THR A 74 -23.78 -33.00 6.03
CA THR A 74 -24.90 -33.07 5.08
C THR A 74 -24.84 -32.04 3.95
N TRP A 75 -23.88 -31.12 3.97
CA TRP A 75 -23.65 -30.03 3.01
C TRP A 75 -23.16 -30.50 1.63
N GLY A 76 -22.48 -31.65 1.52
CA GLY A 76 -21.96 -32.16 0.24
C GLY A 76 -22.96 -32.97 -0.60
N THR A 77 -24.05 -33.44 0.02
CA THR A 77 -25.07 -34.29 -0.61
C THR A 77 -26.25 -33.45 -1.09
N MET A 78 -26.64 -32.43 -0.30
CA MET A 78 -27.78 -31.56 -0.60
C MET A 78 -27.50 -30.64 -1.80
N GLY A 79 -26.27 -30.12 -1.94
CA GLY A 79 -25.89 -29.34 -3.11
C GLY A 79 -25.92 -30.16 -4.41
N ARG A 80 -25.44 -31.41 -4.37
CA ARG A 80 -25.49 -32.34 -5.52
C ARG A 80 -26.92 -32.67 -5.95
N LEU A 81 -27.79 -32.98 -4.99
CA LEU A 81 -29.21 -33.30 -5.25
C LEU A 81 -30.00 -32.15 -5.89
N VAL A 82 -29.69 -30.89 -5.54
CA VAL A 82 -30.35 -29.72 -6.14
C VAL A 82 -29.81 -29.44 -7.55
N TRP A 83 -28.50 -29.60 -7.77
CA TRP A 83 -27.90 -29.47 -9.10
C TRP A 83 -28.35 -30.58 -10.05
N ASP A 84 -28.43 -31.83 -9.60
CA ASP A 84 -28.90 -32.96 -10.43
C ASP A 84 -30.39 -32.76 -10.80
N ARG A 85 -31.26 -32.38 -9.85
CA ARG A 85 -32.67 -32.04 -10.14
C ARG A 85 -32.84 -30.93 -11.17
N LEU A 86 -32.03 -29.86 -11.10
CA LEU A 86 -32.14 -28.74 -12.03
C LEU A 86 -31.71 -29.10 -13.46
N THR A 87 -30.83 -30.10 -13.60
CA THR A 87 -30.35 -30.57 -14.90
C THR A 87 -31.40 -31.44 -15.59
N ASP A 88 -32.17 -32.21 -14.80
CA ASP A 88 -33.26 -33.08 -15.28
C ASP A 88 -34.56 -32.32 -15.61
N LEU A 89 -34.70 -31.07 -15.15
CA LEU A 89 -35.88 -30.21 -15.38
C LEU A 89 -35.85 -29.46 -16.73
N ARG A 90 -34.97 -29.81 -17.66
CA ARG A 90 -34.89 -29.17 -18.98
C ARG A 90 -35.81 -29.86 -20.00
N LEU A 91 -36.79 -29.09 -20.50
CA LEU A 91 -37.61 -29.51 -21.63
C LEU A 91 -36.76 -29.77 -22.89
N GLN A 92 -37.05 -30.88 -23.56
CA GLN A 92 -36.51 -31.28 -24.86
C GLN A 92 -37.48 -30.89 -25.99
N PRO A 93 -37.02 -30.85 -27.25
CA PRO A 93 -37.85 -30.41 -28.38
C PRO A 93 -39.16 -31.19 -28.56
N ASP A 94 -39.17 -32.49 -28.23
CA ASP A 94 -40.35 -33.34 -28.36
C ASP A 94 -41.34 -33.22 -27.19
N ASP A 95 -40.92 -32.71 -26.03
CA ASP A 95 -41.76 -32.60 -24.83
C ASP A 95 -42.97 -31.68 -25.06
N ALA A 96 -42.80 -30.61 -25.85
CA ALA A 96 -43.90 -29.72 -26.21
C ALA A 96 -44.94 -30.40 -27.12
N ARG A 97 -44.49 -31.30 -28.01
CA ARG A 97 -45.36 -32.05 -28.92
C ARG A 97 -46.14 -33.13 -28.16
N VAL A 98 -45.48 -33.82 -27.22
CA VAL A 98 -46.09 -34.79 -26.32
C VAL A 98 -47.13 -34.09 -25.43
N TYR A 99 -46.76 -32.99 -24.77
CA TYR A 99 -47.68 -32.21 -23.93
C TYR A 99 -48.91 -31.71 -24.71
N GLY A 100 -48.71 -31.17 -25.92
CA GLY A 100 -49.82 -30.73 -26.78
C GLY A 100 -50.77 -31.87 -27.15
N ARG A 101 -50.24 -33.07 -27.43
CA ARG A 101 -51.08 -34.23 -27.79
C ARG A 101 -51.86 -34.81 -26.62
N VAL A 102 -51.33 -34.70 -25.40
CA VAL A 102 -52.04 -35.01 -24.15
C VAL A 102 -53.10 -33.95 -23.83
N LEU A 103 -52.89 -32.70 -24.25
CA LEU A 103 -53.91 -31.65 -24.16
C LEU A 103 -55.15 -31.97 -25.01
N ASP A 104 -54.93 -32.58 -26.17
CA ASP A 104 -56.00 -32.96 -27.12
C ASP A 104 -56.69 -34.29 -26.77
N GLY A 105 -56.16 -35.07 -25.81
CA GLY A 105 -56.75 -36.34 -25.39
C GLY A 105 -56.18 -36.92 -24.08
N THR A 106 -57.04 -37.45 -23.22
CA THR A 106 -56.69 -37.82 -21.82
C THR A 106 -56.12 -39.23 -21.61
N ALA A 107 -56.15 -40.10 -22.62
CA ALA A 107 -55.62 -41.47 -22.54
C ALA A 107 -54.47 -41.61 -23.54
N VAL A 108 -53.30 -42.02 -23.05
CA VAL A 108 -52.09 -42.17 -23.86
C VAL A 108 -51.83 -43.66 -24.07
N ASP A 109 -51.94 -44.11 -25.31
CA ASP A 109 -51.41 -45.41 -25.74
C ASP A 109 -49.98 -45.20 -26.26
N VAL A 110 -48.99 -45.67 -25.51
CA VAL A 110 -47.55 -45.38 -25.74
C VAL A 110 -47.09 -45.81 -27.15
N PRO A 111 -47.41 -47.02 -27.65
CA PRO A 111 -46.98 -47.44 -29.00
C PRO A 111 -47.62 -46.63 -30.12
N SER A 112 -48.92 -46.31 -30.01
CA SER A 112 -49.63 -45.51 -31.02
C SER A 112 -49.14 -44.06 -31.03
N LEU A 113 -48.93 -43.47 -29.85
CA LEU A 113 -48.48 -42.09 -29.72
C LEU A 113 -47.03 -41.90 -30.18
N ALA A 114 -46.16 -42.88 -29.91
CA ALA A 114 -44.78 -42.88 -30.39
C ALA A 114 -44.74 -42.89 -31.94
N GLY A 115 -45.58 -43.74 -32.56
CA GLY A 115 -45.76 -43.79 -34.01
C GLY A 115 -46.29 -42.50 -34.64
N GLU A 116 -47.28 -41.86 -34.01
CA GLU A 116 -47.84 -40.56 -34.43
C GLU A 116 -46.80 -39.42 -34.37
N LEU A 117 -45.97 -39.41 -33.34
CA LEU A 117 -44.97 -38.37 -33.10
C LEU A 117 -43.64 -38.63 -33.84
N GLY A 118 -43.43 -39.83 -34.37
CA GLY A 118 -42.19 -40.22 -35.05
C GLY A 118 -41.00 -40.33 -34.09
N VAL A 119 -41.26 -40.67 -32.83
CA VAL A 119 -40.26 -40.89 -31.77
C VAL A 119 -40.27 -42.36 -31.35
N THR A 120 -39.22 -42.81 -30.68
CA THR A 120 -39.19 -44.16 -30.08
C THR A 120 -40.05 -44.21 -28.82
N GLU A 121 -40.52 -45.40 -28.44
CA GLU A 121 -41.25 -45.61 -27.18
C GLU A 121 -40.43 -45.19 -25.95
N GLY A 122 -39.10 -45.40 -26.01
CA GLY A 122 -38.18 -44.94 -24.96
C GLY A 122 -38.13 -43.42 -24.84
N GLU A 123 -37.97 -42.71 -25.96
CA GLU A 123 -37.96 -41.23 -25.97
C GLU A 123 -39.30 -40.64 -25.49
N LEU A 124 -40.42 -41.28 -25.85
CA LEU A 124 -41.74 -40.87 -25.36
C LEU A 124 -41.87 -41.09 -23.85
N THR A 125 -41.37 -42.20 -23.33
CA THR A 125 -41.39 -42.49 -21.89
C THR A 125 -40.56 -41.46 -21.12
N ASP A 126 -39.33 -41.18 -21.57
CA ASP A 126 -38.48 -40.17 -20.96
C ASP A 126 -39.12 -38.77 -21.01
N SER A 127 -39.86 -38.46 -22.08
CA SER A 127 -40.59 -37.20 -22.24
C SER A 127 -41.75 -37.09 -21.23
N LEU A 128 -42.52 -38.15 -21.05
CA LEU A 128 -43.58 -38.21 -20.04
C LEU A 128 -43.03 -38.06 -18.62
N GLU A 129 -41.91 -38.73 -18.30
CA GLU A 129 -41.24 -38.60 -17.01
C GLU A 129 -40.76 -37.16 -16.73
N ARG A 130 -40.16 -36.49 -17.72
CA ARG A 130 -39.76 -35.07 -17.59
C ARG A 130 -40.96 -34.15 -17.37
N LEU A 131 -42.04 -34.35 -18.11
CA LEU A 131 -43.25 -33.54 -17.99
C LEU A 131 -43.96 -33.75 -16.64
N LEU A 132 -43.96 -34.99 -16.11
CA LEU A 132 -44.41 -35.28 -14.75
C LEU A 132 -43.50 -34.63 -13.71
N GLY A 133 -42.17 -34.71 -13.88
CA GLY A 133 -41.18 -34.09 -12.99
C GLY A 133 -41.27 -32.56 -12.95
N LEU A 134 -41.67 -31.94 -14.06
CA LEU A 134 -41.95 -30.50 -14.17
C LEU A 134 -43.34 -30.11 -13.65
N GLY A 135 -44.19 -31.08 -13.30
CA GLY A 135 -45.57 -30.84 -12.88
C GLY A 135 -46.47 -30.34 -14.01
N LEU A 136 -46.07 -30.53 -15.27
CA LEU A 136 -46.86 -30.21 -16.47
C LEU A 136 -47.87 -31.31 -16.77
N LEU A 137 -47.63 -32.53 -16.30
CA LEU A 137 -48.62 -33.61 -16.32
C LEU A 137 -48.91 -34.07 -14.90
N HIS A 138 -50.12 -34.53 -14.68
CA HIS A 138 -50.51 -35.30 -13.50
C HIS A 138 -51.01 -36.67 -13.94
N GLN A 139 -50.62 -37.72 -13.22
CA GLN A 139 -51.10 -39.08 -13.46
C GLN A 139 -52.06 -39.46 -12.34
N GLU A 140 -53.32 -39.75 -12.69
CA GLU A 140 -54.36 -40.10 -11.70
C GLU A 140 -54.06 -41.45 -11.01
N ASP A 141 -53.53 -42.41 -11.77
CA ASP A 141 -53.14 -43.74 -11.29
C ASP A 141 -51.94 -44.26 -12.11
N PRO A 142 -50.84 -44.70 -11.47
CA PRO A 142 -49.68 -45.31 -12.13
C PRO A 142 -50.03 -46.41 -13.15
N ASP A 143 -51.08 -47.19 -12.90
CA ASP A 143 -51.41 -48.37 -13.71
C ASP A 143 -52.28 -48.07 -14.94
N THR A 144 -52.86 -46.87 -15.03
CA THR A 144 -53.86 -46.55 -16.07
C THR A 144 -53.30 -45.76 -17.26
N HIS A 145 -52.04 -45.30 -17.20
CA HIS A 145 -51.41 -44.42 -18.20
C HIS A 145 -52.30 -43.23 -18.65
N ARG A 146 -53.17 -42.76 -17.76
CA ARG A 146 -54.02 -41.58 -17.98
C ARG A 146 -53.33 -40.35 -17.40
N TYR A 147 -53.07 -39.38 -18.27
CA TYR A 147 -52.39 -38.14 -17.92
C TYR A 147 -53.35 -36.96 -18.08
N THR A 148 -53.32 -36.06 -17.12
CA THR A 148 -54.05 -34.79 -17.14
C THR A 148 -53.05 -33.64 -17.33
N PRO A 149 -53.24 -32.77 -18.33
CA PRO A 149 -52.36 -31.63 -18.54
C PRO A 149 -52.57 -30.58 -17.44
N VAL A 150 -51.46 -30.00 -16.98
CA VAL A 150 -51.43 -28.88 -16.03
C VAL A 150 -50.84 -27.66 -16.74
N GLY A 151 -51.54 -26.53 -16.64
CA GLY A 151 -51.10 -25.28 -17.25
C GLY A 151 -49.67 -24.89 -16.81
N PRO A 152 -48.79 -24.46 -17.73
CA PRO A 152 -47.39 -24.14 -17.41
C PRO A 152 -47.20 -23.11 -16.30
N GLU A 153 -48.11 -22.13 -16.18
CA GLU A 153 -48.09 -21.14 -15.08
C GLU A 153 -48.29 -21.80 -13.71
N SER A 154 -49.19 -22.78 -13.62
CA SER A 154 -49.45 -23.54 -12.38
C SER A 154 -48.31 -24.51 -12.08
N ALA A 155 -47.78 -25.17 -13.11
CA ALA A 155 -46.61 -26.04 -12.99
C ALA A 155 -45.40 -25.26 -12.45
N ALA A 156 -45.08 -24.10 -13.04
CA ALA A 156 -44.00 -23.23 -12.59
C ALA A 156 -44.18 -22.74 -11.15
N LEU A 157 -45.40 -22.37 -10.76
CA LEU A 157 -45.71 -21.95 -9.39
C LEU A 157 -45.45 -23.07 -8.36
N LEU A 158 -45.76 -24.31 -8.71
CA LEU A 158 -45.62 -25.45 -7.79
C LEU A 158 -44.22 -26.06 -7.78
N THR A 159 -43.50 -26.04 -8.91
CA THR A 159 -42.18 -26.67 -9.03
C THR A 159 -41.01 -25.71 -8.91
N LEU A 160 -41.10 -24.50 -9.49
CA LEU A 160 -39.98 -23.55 -9.53
C LEU A 160 -39.96 -22.60 -8.33
N LEU A 161 -41.12 -22.08 -7.89
CA LEU A 161 -41.16 -21.12 -6.78
C LEU A 161 -40.53 -21.64 -5.47
N PRO A 162 -40.71 -22.91 -5.06
CA PRO A 162 -40.03 -23.45 -3.89
C PRO A 162 -38.50 -23.46 -4.05
N LEU A 163 -38.00 -23.78 -5.25
CA LEU A 163 -36.57 -23.79 -5.56
C LEU A 163 -35.98 -22.37 -5.53
N GLU A 164 -36.68 -21.39 -6.12
CA GLU A 164 -36.29 -19.98 -6.06
C GLU A 164 -36.24 -19.45 -4.63
N THR A 165 -37.21 -19.83 -3.82
CA THR A 165 -37.29 -19.46 -2.41
C THR A 165 -36.11 -20.03 -1.62
N GLU A 166 -35.75 -21.29 -1.89
CA GLU A 166 -34.59 -21.91 -1.25
C GLU A 166 -33.28 -21.26 -1.69
N LEU A 167 -33.10 -20.98 -2.98
CA LEU A 167 -31.92 -20.25 -3.48
C LEU A 167 -31.79 -18.86 -2.85
N ARG A 168 -32.91 -18.15 -2.65
CA ARG A 168 -32.92 -16.85 -1.97
C ARG A 168 -32.45 -16.99 -0.53
N LYS A 169 -32.97 -17.97 0.22
CA LYS A 169 -32.54 -18.24 1.60
C LYS A 169 -31.05 -18.57 1.68
N GLN A 170 -30.53 -19.42 0.79
CA GLN A 170 -29.11 -19.75 0.75
C GLN A 170 -28.25 -18.51 0.48
N THR A 171 -28.68 -17.65 -0.43
CA THR A 171 -27.99 -16.38 -0.75
C THR A 171 -27.97 -15.44 0.45
N GLU A 172 -29.08 -15.35 1.19
CA GLU A 172 -29.18 -14.55 2.41
C GLU A 172 -28.26 -15.06 3.53
N LEU A 173 -28.17 -16.38 3.71
CA LEU A 173 -27.25 -17.01 4.67
C LEU A 173 -25.78 -16.70 4.33
N ILE A 174 -25.40 -16.79 3.05
CA ILE A 174 -24.04 -16.45 2.59
C ILE A 174 -23.74 -14.96 2.85
N ALA A 175 -24.70 -14.08 2.57
CA ALA A 175 -24.55 -12.65 2.81
C ALA A 175 -24.42 -12.34 4.32
N HIS A 176 -25.15 -13.05 5.18
CA HIS A 176 -25.00 -12.95 6.63
C HIS A 176 -23.61 -13.40 7.09
N ALA A 177 -23.17 -14.59 6.67
CA ALA A 177 -21.84 -15.10 7.02
C ALA A 177 -20.70 -14.19 6.53
N ARG A 178 -20.84 -13.58 5.35
CA ARG A 178 -19.89 -12.56 4.87
C ARG A 178 -19.83 -11.35 5.78
N ARG A 179 -20.97 -10.80 6.19
CA ARG A 179 -21.02 -9.66 7.13
C ARG A 179 -20.40 -10.01 8.48
N ASP A 180 -20.64 -11.22 8.98
CA ASP A 180 -20.03 -11.67 10.23
C ASP A 180 -18.50 -11.75 10.10
N LEU A 181 -17.99 -12.33 9.01
CA LEU A 181 -16.56 -12.38 8.75
C LEU A 181 -15.95 -10.98 8.56
N GLU A 182 -16.64 -10.08 7.87
CA GLU A 182 -16.22 -8.68 7.70
C GLU A 182 -16.17 -7.95 9.05
N SER A 183 -17.09 -8.25 9.97
CA SER A 183 -17.08 -7.68 11.33
C SER A 183 -15.88 -8.11 12.17
N LEU A 184 -15.25 -9.25 11.83
CA LEU A 184 -14.04 -9.73 12.50
C LEU A 184 -12.76 -9.06 11.98
N VAL A 185 -12.80 -8.41 10.82
CA VAL A 185 -11.63 -7.76 10.20
C VAL A 185 -11.00 -6.71 11.15
N PRO A 186 -11.76 -5.76 11.74
CA PRO A 186 -11.20 -4.82 12.71
C PRO A 186 -10.60 -5.51 13.95
N VAL A 187 -11.23 -6.56 14.46
CA VAL A 187 -10.76 -7.33 15.64
C VAL A 187 -9.43 -8.01 15.34
N TYR A 188 -9.30 -8.61 14.15
CA TYR A 188 -8.08 -9.24 13.68
C TYR A 188 -6.93 -8.23 13.51
N HIS A 189 -7.19 -7.10 12.86
CA HIS A 189 -6.18 -6.06 12.67
C HIS A 189 -5.75 -5.41 14.00
N ASN A 190 -6.69 -5.14 14.91
CA ASN A 190 -6.37 -4.63 16.25
C ASN A 190 -5.52 -5.62 17.04
N SER A 191 -5.80 -6.92 16.93
CA SER A 191 -5.01 -7.96 17.58
C SER A 191 -3.59 -8.08 16.98
N LEU A 192 -3.43 -7.88 15.68
CA LEU A 192 -2.11 -7.85 15.03
C LEU A 192 -1.31 -6.59 15.37
N ALA A 193 -1.95 -5.42 15.41
CA ALA A 193 -1.33 -4.17 15.85
C ALA A 193 -0.91 -4.26 17.32
N TRP A 194 -1.74 -4.89 18.17
CA TRP A 194 -1.38 -5.21 19.55
C TRP A 194 -0.19 -6.17 19.62
N ARG A 195 -0.14 -7.22 18.78
CA ARG A 195 1.03 -8.12 18.72
C ARG A 195 2.29 -7.43 18.21
N GLN A 196 2.19 -6.47 17.29
CA GLN A 196 3.34 -5.68 16.83
C GLN A 196 3.86 -4.74 17.93
N ARG A 197 2.95 -4.07 18.66
CA ARG A 197 3.31 -3.37 19.92
C ARG A 197 3.90 -4.31 20.97
N ALA A 198 3.32 -5.48 21.18
CA ALA A 198 3.80 -6.48 22.13
C ALA A 198 5.14 -7.11 21.69
N LYS A 199 5.47 -7.06 20.40
CA LYS A 199 6.77 -7.44 19.83
C LYS A 199 7.72 -6.26 19.70
N GLY A 200 7.39 -5.08 20.24
CA GLY A 200 8.25 -3.91 20.22
C GLY A 200 8.57 -3.40 18.81
N VAL A 201 7.64 -3.42 17.86
CA VAL A 201 7.83 -2.75 16.55
C VAL A 201 6.57 -1.96 16.19
N GLN A 202 6.71 -0.66 15.97
CA GLN A 202 5.63 0.25 15.62
C GLN A 202 6.04 1.12 14.43
N VAL A 203 5.21 1.17 13.39
CA VAL A 203 5.39 2.07 12.25
C VAL A 203 4.63 3.36 12.50
N LEU A 204 5.31 4.49 12.32
CA LEU A 204 4.78 5.85 12.43
C LEU A 204 4.82 6.48 11.04
N SER A 205 3.66 6.67 10.42
CA SER A 205 3.58 7.15 9.03
C SER A 205 3.65 8.68 8.91
N GLU A 206 3.22 9.39 9.97
CA GLU A 206 3.08 10.84 9.99
C GLU A 206 4.25 11.54 10.70
N LEU A 207 4.75 12.63 10.11
CA LEU A 207 5.90 13.38 10.65
C LEU A 207 5.65 13.86 12.08
N GLN A 208 4.41 14.28 12.39
CA GLN A 208 4.08 14.80 13.72
C GLN A 208 4.15 13.70 14.78
N ASP A 209 3.72 12.48 14.47
CA ASP A 209 3.81 11.34 15.38
C ASP A 209 5.27 10.97 15.64
N VAL A 210 6.10 10.99 14.60
CA VAL A 210 7.55 10.77 14.73
C VAL A 210 8.18 11.80 15.67
N ARG A 211 7.86 13.09 15.49
CA ARG A 211 8.34 14.17 16.36
C ARG A 211 7.92 14.00 17.81
N ASN A 212 6.64 13.70 18.04
CA ASN A 212 6.10 13.50 19.39
C ASN A 212 6.81 12.34 20.10
N VAL A 213 6.99 11.21 19.42
CA VAL A 213 7.69 10.04 19.97
C VAL A 213 9.15 10.35 20.24
N LEU A 214 9.86 11.04 19.33
CA LEU A 214 11.25 11.43 19.54
C LEU A 214 11.42 12.40 20.72
N ALA A 215 10.49 13.34 20.90
CA ALA A 215 10.49 14.27 22.03
C ALA A 215 10.24 13.53 23.35
N GLU A 216 9.25 12.64 23.40
CA GLU A 216 8.93 11.81 24.56
C GLU A 216 10.11 10.91 24.96
N ARG A 217 10.69 10.18 23.99
CA ARG A 217 11.84 9.29 24.25
C ARG A 217 13.08 10.05 24.67
N ALA A 218 13.35 11.22 24.09
CA ALA A 218 14.45 12.07 24.51
C ALA A 218 14.24 12.70 25.90
N ALA A 219 13.00 13.05 26.27
CA ALA A 219 12.69 13.56 27.60
C ALA A 219 12.90 12.49 28.69
N ASN A 220 12.59 11.23 28.36
CA ASN A 220 12.70 10.09 29.27
C ASN A 220 14.05 9.36 29.23
N CYS A 221 14.96 9.73 28.33
CA CYS A 221 16.29 9.12 28.22
C CYS A 221 17.16 9.42 29.46
N GLN A 222 17.77 8.38 30.02
CA GLN A 222 18.49 8.43 31.30
C GLN A 222 19.99 8.11 31.21
N GLU A 223 20.40 7.24 30.30
CA GLU A 223 21.75 6.69 30.26
C GLU A 223 22.51 7.16 29.03
N GLU A 224 21.96 6.94 27.83
CA GLU A 224 22.66 7.26 26.59
C GLU A 224 21.75 7.47 25.38
N VAL A 225 22.21 8.30 24.46
CA VAL A 225 21.61 8.48 23.14
C VAL A 225 22.67 8.30 22.05
N LEU A 226 22.39 7.41 21.09
CA LEU A 226 23.22 7.15 19.93
C LEU A 226 22.49 7.66 18.70
N THR A 227 23.11 8.51 17.88
CA THR A 227 22.47 8.99 16.65
C THR A 227 23.38 8.84 15.44
N ALA A 228 22.84 8.34 14.34
CA ALA A 228 23.48 8.32 13.04
C ALA A 228 22.64 9.15 12.05
N GLN A 229 23.26 10.18 11.48
CA GLN A 229 22.62 11.15 10.59
C GLN A 229 23.26 11.06 9.20
N PRO A 230 22.69 10.29 8.27
CA PRO A 230 23.22 10.16 6.93
C PRO A 230 22.92 11.40 6.08
N GLY A 231 23.66 11.51 4.97
CA GLY A 231 23.64 12.68 4.11
C GLY A 231 24.72 13.70 4.48
N GLY A 232 24.66 14.87 3.84
CA GLY A 232 25.47 16.02 4.22
C GLY A 232 24.96 16.69 5.49
N GLY A 233 25.25 17.98 5.63
CA GLY A 233 24.78 18.76 6.77
C GLY A 233 23.25 18.72 6.96
N ARG A 234 22.83 18.90 8.22
CA ARG A 234 21.41 19.03 8.54
C ARG A 234 20.93 20.44 8.20
N ARG A 235 19.66 20.53 7.80
CA ARG A 235 18.98 21.81 7.63
C ARG A 235 18.88 22.54 8.96
N THR A 236 19.02 23.87 8.94
CA THR A 236 19.02 24.72 10.14
C THR A 236 17.77 24.52 11.00
N GLU A 237 16.59 24.43 10.39
CA GLU A 237 15.32 24.29 11.14
C GLU A 237 15.26 22.97 11.93
N VAL A 238 15.87 21.92 11.38
CA VAL A 238 15.96 20.59 12.00
C VAL A 238 17.05 20.53 13.08
N LEU A 239 18.04 21.42 13.00
CA LEU A 239 19.07 21.57 14.02
C LEU A 239 18.52 22.36 15.21
N GLU A 240 17.83 23.48 14.98
CA GLU A 240 17.21 24.30 16.03
C GLU A 240 16.28 23.47 16.93
N GLU A 241 15.40 22.67 16.34
CA GLU A 241 14.50 21.75 17.09
C GLU A 241 15.28 20.69 17.89
N ALA A 242 16.41 20.23 17.37
CA ALA A 242 17.20 19.17 18.00
C ALA A 242 18.08 19.70 19.14
N VAL A 243 18.63 20.91 18.98
CA VAL A 243 19.55 21.53 19.95
C VAL A 243 18.96 21.57 21.34
N GLU A 244 17.77 22.14 21.53
CA GLU A 244 17.20 22.32 22.88
C GLU A 244 17.00 20.97 23.58
N ARG A 245 16.52 19.99 22.83
CA ARG A 245 16.31 18.60 23.29
C ARG A 245 17.63 17.93 23.64
N ASP A 246 18.64 18.10 22.79
CA ASP A 246 19.95 17.44 22.93
C ASP A 246 20.74 18.05 24.11
N GLU A 247 20.70 19.38 24.29
CA GLU A 247 21.23 20.07 25.47
C GLU A 247 20.50 19.70 26.75
N ALA A 248 19.17 19.51 26.70
CA ALA A 248 18.42 19.05 27.86
C ALA A 248 18.85 17.63 28.29
N MET A 249 19.17 16.73 27.36
CA MET A 249 19.70 15.40 27.67
C MET A 249 21.11 15.49 28.29
N LEU A 250 22.01 16.28 27.70
CA LEU A 250 23.37 16.47 28.21
C LEU A 250 23.39 17.08 29.62
N ARG A 251 22.53 18.08 29.89
CA ARG A 251 22.38 18.66 31.24
C ARG A 251 21.93 17.65 32.29
N ARG A 252 21.21 16.60 31.90
CA ARG A 252 20.83 15.49 32.78
C ARG A 252 21.92 14.42 32.93
N GLY A 253 23.06 14.56 32.24
CA GLY A 253 24.18 13.61 32.29
C GLY A 253 24.05 12.43 31.32
N VAL A 254 23.13 12.48 30.36
CA VAL A 254 22.98 11.44 29.33
C VAL A 254 24.21 11.43 28.43
N ARG A 255 24.83 10.26 28.21
CA ARG A 255 25.94 10.13 27.26
C ARG A 255 25.43 10.27 25.83
N MET A 256 25.99 11.22 25.08
CA MET A 256 25.55 11.48 23.70
C MET A 256 26.66 11.17 22.71
N ARG A 257 26.37 10.28 21.75
CA ARG A 257 27.28 9.96 20.64
C ARG A 257 26.57 10.16 19.31
N THR A 258 27.11 11.01 18.46
CA THR A 258 26.51 11.37 17.17
C THR A 258 27.46 11.10 16.00
N LEU A 259 26.97 10.40 15.00
CA LEU A 259 27.71 10.01 13.82
C LEU A 259 27.14 10.73 12.59
N TYR A 260 27.99 11.48 11.90
CA TYR A 260 27.69 12.14 10.63
C TYR A 260 28.51 11.53 9.49
N GLN A 261 28.14 11.80 8.23
CA GLN A 261 29.04 11.53 7.12
C GLN A 261 30.10 12.63 7.02
N HIS A 262 31.28 12.34 6.46
CA HIS A 262 32.35 13.34 6.27
C HIS A 262 31.89 14.62 5.55
N SER A 263 30.91 14.50 4.64
CA SER A 263 30.31 15.64 3.94
C SER A 263 29.66 16.66 4.87
N ALA A 264 29.28 16.28 6.10
CA ALA A 264 28.71 17.19 7.09
C ALA A 264 29.73 18.21 7.63
N ARG A 265 31.03 17.93 7.55
CA ARG A 265 32.10 18.86 7.95
C ARG A 265 32.04 20.19 7.19
N PHE A 266 31.51 20.18 5.97
CA PHE A 266 31.39 21.38 5.13
C PHE A 266 30.11 22.20 5.40
N SER A 267 29.27 21.79 6.36
CA SER A 267 28.03 22.49 6.70
C SER A 267 28.22 23.38 7.91
N LEU A 268 28.25 24.71 7.70
CA LEU A 268 28.36 25.69 8.78
C LEU A 268 27.29 25.53 9.87
N PRO A 269 25.98 25.35 9.55
CA PRO A 269 24.98 25.10 10.59
C PRO A 269 25.27 23.83 11.41
N THR A 270 25.76 22.77 10.74
CA THR A 270 26.10 21.52 11.43
C THR A 270 27.34 21.70 12.29
N ALA A 271 28.37 22.39 11.81
CA ALA A 271 29.57 22.69 12.59
C ALA A 271 29.25 23.48 13.87
N ALA A 272 28.41 24.52 13.77
CA ALA A 272 27.97 25.31 14.92
C ALA A 272 27.13 24.48 15.92
N TYR A 273 26.29 23.57 15.42
CA TYR A 273 25.59 22.61 16.26
C TYR A 273 26.56 21.69 17.00
N VAL A 274 27.53 21.12 16.28
CA VAL A 274 28.53 20.21 16.86
C VAL A 274 29.33 20.93 17.93
N GLU A 275 29.73 22.18 17.70
CA GLU A 275 30.42 23.01 18.69
C GLU A 275 29.66 23.07 20.02
N ARG A 276 28.37 23.45 19.98
CA ARG A 276 27.51 23.58 21.16
C ARG A 276 27.37 22.27 21.95
N ILE A 277 27.20 21.17 21.22
CA ILE A 277 26.99 19.85 21.82
C ILE A 277 28.30 19.31 22.41
N THR A 278 29.42 19.49 21.72
CA THR A 278 30.75 19.07 22.20
C THR A 278 31.17 19.85 23.44
N LEU A 279 30.90 21.16 23.50
CA LEU A 279 31.15 21.97 24.71
C LEU A 279 30.38 21.49 25.95
N GLN A 280 29.26 20.79 25.76
CA GLN A 280 28.45 20.21 26.83
C GLN A 280 28.77 18.73 27.09
N GLY A 281 29.85 18.20 26.50
CA GLY A 281 30.32 16.83 26.71
C GLY A 281 29.73 15.79 25.76
N GLY A 282 29.00 16.21 24.73
CA GLY A 282 28.58 15.31 23.65
C GLY A 282 29.76 14.93 22.75
N GLU A 283 29.76 13.70 22.24
CA GLU A 283 30.78 13.24 21.30
C GLU A 283 30.22 13.20 19.89
N VAL A 284 30.93 13.81 18.94
CA VAL A 284 30.55 13.78 17.53
C VAL A 284 31.70 13.25 16.69
N ARG A 285 31.38 12.30 15.80
CA ARG A 285 32.32 11.71 14.85
C ARG A 285 31.76 11.72 13.43
N THR A 286 32.65 11.59 12.45
CA THR A 286 32.31 11.46 11.04
C THR A 286 32.86 10.17 10.45
N ALA A 287 32.06 9.51 9.60
CA ALA A 287 32.49 8.32 8.86
C ALA A 287 32.34 8.50 7.34
N SER A 288 33.17 7.80 6.58
CA SER A 288 33.11 7.77 5.10
C SER A 288 32.11 6.73 4.61
N ALA A 289 31.80 5.75 5.45
CA ALA A 289 30.81 4.73 5.22
C ALA A 289 29.39 5.30 5.02
N GLU A 290 28.60 4.60 4.23
CA GLU A 290 27.16 4.85 4.12
C GLU A 290 26.43 4.09 5.24
N PHE A 291 25.49 4.77 5.89
CA PHE A 291 24.70 4.20 6.98
C PHE A 291 23.28 4.76 6.92
N MET A 292 22.34 4.08 7.55
CA MET A 292 20.96 4.55 7.63
C MET A 292 20.79 5.51 8.80
N ARG A 293 19.73 6.33 8.74
CA ARG A 293 19.34 7.17 9.86
C ARG A 293 18.91 6.28 11.02
N LEU A 294 19.51 6.50 12.17
CA LEU A 294 19.28 5.72 13.39
C LEU A 294 19.32 6.66 14.60
N ILE A 295 18.39 6.48 15.53
CA ILE A 295 18.41 7.11 16.84
C ILE A 295 18.13 6.01 17.87
N VAL A 296 19.00 5.83 18.85
CA VAL A 296 18.81 4.84 19.93
C VAL A 296 18.81 5.57 21.27
N PHE A 297 17.83 5.28 22.11
CA PHE A 297 17.75 5.75 23.50
C PHE A 297 17.94 4.58 24.47
N ASP A 298 18.85 4.75 25.43
CA ASP A 298 19.16 3.84 26.54
C ASP A 298 19.40 2.37 26.12
N ARG A 299 19.82 2.14 24.87
CA ARG A 299 19.91 0.81 24.24
C ARG A 299 18.62 -0.02 24.34
N ARG A 300 17.47 0.62 24.50
CA ARG A 300 16.15 -0.02 24.66
C ARG A 300 15.18 0.33 23.55
N VAL A 301 15.36 1.49 22.94
CA VAL A 301 14.46 1.99 21.90
C VAL A 301 15.29 2.48 20.72
N ALA A 302 15.05 1.94 19.54
CA ALA A 302 15.64 2.40 18.28
C ALA A 302 14.56 3.02 17.38
N VAL A 303 14.92 4.09 16.69
CA VAL A 303 14.08 4.75 15.68
C VAL A 303 14.86 4.82 14.39
N ILE A 304 14.29 4.26 13.32
CA ILE A 304 14.88 4.24 11.98
C ILE A 304 13.93 4.85 10.95
N SER A 305 14.46 5.32 9.83
CA SER A 305 13.62 5.83 8.73
C SER A 305 12.73 4.73 8.15
N GLN A 306 11.49 5.08 7.79
CA GLN A 306 10.61 4.16 7.08
C GLN A 306 11.02 4.07 5.60
N ALA A 307 11.18 2.85 5.08
CA ALA A 307 11.46 2.64 3.67
C ALA A 307 10.28 3.14 2.80
N GLY A 308 10.59 3.97 1.79
CA GLY A 308 9.58 4.52 0.87
C GLY A 308 8.76 5.70 1.42
N ASN A 309 8.94 6.09 2.69
CA ASN A 309 8.27 7.25 3.29
C ASN A 309 9.30 8.15 4.00
N SER A 310 9.62 9.28 3.39
CA SER A 310 10.60 10.23 3.95
C SER A 310 10.13 10.96 5.22
N LEU A 311 8.82 10.92 5.51
CA LEU A 311 8.21 11.56 6.68
C LEU A 311 7.98 10.57 7.83
N GLY A 312 8.02 9.26 7.55
CA GLY A 312 7.72 8.21 8.51
C GLY A 312 8.96 7.61 9.17
N ALA A 313 8.74 6.92 10.29
CA ALA A 313 9.76 6.20 11.03
C ALA A 313 9.23 4.86 11.55
N VAL A 314 10.16 3.96 11.91
CA VAL A 314 9.86 2.73 12.62
C VAL A 314 10.48 2.82 14.01
N LEU A 315 9.63 2.75 15.02
CA LEU A 315 9.99 2.63 16.44
C LEU A 315 10.17 1.15 16.78
N ILE A 316 11.28 0.81 17.39
CA ILE A 316 11.67 -0.56 17.71
C ILE A 316 12.08 -0.62 19.18
N GLU A 317 11.40 -1.46 19.95
CA GLU A 317 11.64 -1.77 21.36
C GLU A 317 11.94 -3.28 21.56
N GLU A 318 11.97 -4.07 20.48
CA GLU A 318 12.39 -5.48 20.55
C GLU A 318 13.89 -5.57 20.90
N PRO A 319 14.27 -6.19 22.03
CA PRO A 319 15.65 -6.14 22.53
C PRO A 319 16.71 -6.66 21.56
N SER A 320 16.41 -7.72 20.81
CA SER A 320 17.37 -8.35 19.89
C SER A 320 17.68 -7.46 18.69
N VAL A 321 16.66 -6.81 18.12
CA VAL A 321 16.77 -5.88 17.01
C VAL A 321 17.41 -4.57 17.46
N VAL A 322 17.08 -4.07 18.66
CA VAL A 322 17.75 -2.89 19.22
C VAL A 322 19.23 -3.18 19.45
N ASN A 323 19.58 -4.34 20.02
CA ASN A 323 20.98 -4.73 20.18
C ASN A 323 21.70 -4.83 18.83
N PHE A 324 21.08 -5.41 17.81
CA PHE A 324 21.62 -5.44 16.46
C PHE A 324 21.89 -4.02 15.91
N ALA A 325 20.93 -3.09 16.08
CA ALA A 325 21.10 -1.70 15.66
C ALA A 325 22.24 -0.98 16.42
N VAL A 326 22.39 -1.24 17.72
CA VAL A 326 23.50 -0.73 18.53
C VAL A 326 24.83 -1.29 18.01
N GLN A 327 24.93 -2.61 17.75
CA GLN A 327 26.15 -3.21 17.19
C GLN A 327 26.52 -2.61 15.83
N ALA A 328 25.53 -2.38 14.97
CA ALA A 328 25.75 -1.71 13.69
C ALA A 328 26.28 -0.28 13.88
N PHE A 329 25.75 0.48 14.84
CA PHE A 329 26.27 1.80 15.19
C PHE A 329 27.71 1.72 15.70
N GLU A 330 28.00 0.85 16.66
CA GLU A 330 29.33 0.72 17.28
C GLU A 330 30.41 0.36 16.25
N HIS A 331 30.07 -0.49 15.27
CA HIS A 331 30.99 -0.85 14.19
C HIS A 331 31.39 0.36 13.34
N VAL A 332 30.44 1.25 13.02
CA VAL A 332 30.76 2.49 12.28
C VAL A 332 31.48 3.47 13.20
N TRP A 333 31.05 3.59 14.46
CA TRP A 333 31.63 4.49 15.46
C TRP A 333 33.12 4.22 15.72
N PHE A 334 33.50 2.94 15.81
CA PHE A 334 34.88 2.52 16.03
C PHE A 334 35.81 2.98 14.90
N ASN A 335 35.30 2.97 13.66
CA ASN A 335 36.05 3.37 12.45
C ASN A 335 35.86 4.86 12.09
N ALA A 336 35.09 5.61 12.88
CA ALA A 336 34.80 7.01 12.63
C ALA A 336 35.84 7.93 13.26
N GLU A 337 36.09 9.07 12.62
CA GLU A 337 37.03 10.09 13.07
C GLU A 337 36.30 11.16 13.90
N PRO A 338 36.93 11.78 14.92
CA PRO A 338 36.38 12.94 15.60
C PRO A 338 35.93 14.04 14.63
N PHE A 339 34.79 14.68 14.91
CA PHE A 339 34.41 15.92 14.24
C PHE A 339 35.15 17.06 14.92
N GLU A 340 36.33 17.40 14.41
CA GLU A 340 37.09 18.54 14.93
C GLU A 340 36.34 19.84 14.63
N VAL A 341 36.01 20.58 15.69
CA VAL A 341 35.48 21.94 15.62
C VAL A 341 36.54 22.83 16.22
N ASP A 342 37.47 23.28 15.39
CA ASP A 342 38.50 24.21 15.83
C ASP A 342 37.98 25.65 15.67
N THR A 343 37.95 26.36 16.80
CA THR A 343 37.34 27.68 16.97
C THR A 343 38.25 28.84 16.53
N SER A 344 39.37 28.55 15.87
CA SER A 344 40.30 29.58 15.40
C SER A 344 39.78 30.30 14.13
N ARG A 345 40.08 31.60 13.97
CA ARG A 345 39.79 32.36 12.74
C ARG A 345 40.42 31.70 11.51
N GLU A 346 41.57 31.07 11.69
CA GLU A 346 42.27 30.27 10.69
C GLU A 346 41.45 29.05 10.27
N HIS A 347 40.66 28.44 11.16
CA HIS A 347 39.75 27.34 10.82
C HIS A 347 38.47 27.81 10.09
N ILE A 348 38.00 29.04 10.30
CA ILE A 348 36.89 29.60 9.49
C ILE A 348 37.37 29.89 8.06
N GLU A 349 38.61 30.38 7.93
CA GLU A 349 39.28 30.52 6.63
C GLU A 349 39.56 29.15 6.01
N SER A 350 40.04 28.16 6.78
CA SER A 350 40.26 26.79 6.30
C SER A 350 38.96 26.07 5.95
N LEU A 351 37.86 26.29 6.69
CA LEU A 351 36.51 25.79 6.37
C LEU A 351 36.00 26.44 5.08
N SER A 352 36.28 27.72 4.85
CA SER A 352 35.97 28.35 3.57
C SER A 352 36.82 27.78 2.44
N GLU A 353 38.11 27.53 2.68
CA GLU A 353 39.01 26.87 1.72
C GLU A 353 38.61 25.42 1.45
N ASP A 354 38.13 24.70 2.46
CA ASP A 354 37.73 23.31 2.37
C ASP A 354 36.34 23.16 1.73
N VAL A 355 35.43 24.10 1.98
CA VAL A 355 34.20 24.29 1.21
C VAL A 355 34.53 24.65 -0.23
N ASP A 356 35.53 25.50 -0.47
CA ASP A 356 35.94 25.87 -1.82
C ASP A 356 36.67 24.68 -2.52
N LYS A 357 37.40 23.81 -1.81
CA LYS A 357 37.94 22.53 -2.31
C LYS A 357 36.85 21.51 -2.62
N ALA A 358 35.84 21.38 -1.75
CA ALA A 358 34.69 20.52 -2.00
C ALA A 358 33.88 21.03 -3.21
N LEU A 359 33.71 22.34 -3.31
CA LEU A 359 33.11 23.01 -4.46
C LEU A 359 33.94 22.77 -5.74
N LEU A 360 35.27 22.84 -5.68
CA LEU A 360 36.18 22.50 -6.78
C LEU A 360 36.02 21.04 -7.23
N ARG A 361 35.93 20.08 -6.30
CA ARG A 361 35.68 18.65 -6.62
C ARG A 361 34.33 18.46 -7.32
N LEU A 362 33.29 19.09 -6.80
CA LEU A 362 31.95 18.99 -7.36
C LEU A 362 31.83 19.68 -8.73
N LEU A 363 32.51 20.82 -8.93
CA LEU A 363 32.63 21.50 -10.22
C LEU A 363 33.37 20.62 -11.24
N ALA A 364 34.48 19.98 -10.84
CA ALA A 364 35.23 19.07 -11.70
C ALA A 364 34.42 17.81 -12.09
N SER A 365 33.45 17.40 -11.26
CA SER A 365 32.52 16.31 -11.56
C SER A 365 31.39 16.68 -12.53
N GLY A 366 31.29 17.94 -12.97
CA GLY A 366 30.28 18.41 -13.94
C GLY A 366 28.89 18.65 -13.35
N MET A 367 28.77 18.78 -12.04
CA MET A 367 27.49 19.00 -11.34
C MET A 367 27.01 20.45 -11.50
N ASP A 368 25.68 20.66 -11.59
CA ASP A 368 25.10 22.01 -11.65
C ASP A 368 25.07 22.73 -10.28
N ASP A 369 25.03 24.06 -10.30
CA ASP A 369 25.09 24.89 -9.08
C ASP A 369 23.93 24.61 -8.10
N ALA A 370 22.77 24.13 -8.57
CA ALA A 370 21.62 23.84 -7.72
C ALA A 370 21.79 22.51 -6.97
N ALA A 371 22.35 21.49 -7.63
CA ALA A 371 22.75 20.24 -7.02
C ALA A 371 23.92 20.43 -6.05
N ILE A 372 24.91 21.25 -6.42
CA ILE A 372 26.02 21.64 -5.55
C ILE A 372 25.51 22.39 -4.32
N ALA A 373 24.65 23.39 -4.48
CA ALA A 373 24.11 24.18 -3.37
C ALA A 373 23.35 23.30 -2.36
N ARG A 374 22.51 22.37 -2.84
CA ARG A 374 21.82 21.39 -1.98
C ARG A 374 22.79 20.50 -1.23
N ARG A 375 23.85 20.03 -1.90
CA ARG A 375 24.86 19.13 -1.31
C ARG A 375 25.73 19.83 -0.25
N LEU A 376 26.02 21.11 -0.44
CA LEU A 376 26.78 21.93 0.50
C LEU A 376 25.90 22.58 1.60
N GLY A 377 24.57 22.48 1.49
CA GLY A 377 23.65 23.06 2.46
C GLY A 377 23.65 24.60 2.46
N VAL A 378 23.95 25.23 1.32
CA VAL A 378 24.00 26.69 1.15
C VAL A 378 22.94 27.17 0.16
N SER A 379 22.58 28.45 0.20
CA SER A 379 21.66 29.02 -0.79
C SER A 379 22.28 29.04 -2.20
N LEU A 380 21.45 28.91 -3.24
CA LEU A 380 21.91 28.95 -4.65
C LEU A 380 22.73 30.22 -4.93
N ARG A 381 22.30 31.37 -4.40
CA ARG A 381 23.02 32.64 -4.53
C ARG A 381 24.41 32.60 -3.90
N THR A 382 24.56 31.93 -2.75
CA THR A 382 25.86 31.78 -2.07
C THR A 382 26.77 30.86 -2.84
N CYS A 383 26.23 29.75 -3.37
CA CYS A 383 26.95 28.83 -4.24
C CYS A 383 27.46 29.54 -5.50
N GLN A 384 26.57 30.21 -6.24
CA GLN A 384 26.93 30.96 -7.45
C GLN A 384 28.02 32.00 -7.20
N ARG A 385 27.92 32.78 -6.11
CA ARG A 385 28.95 33.76 -5.74
C ARG A 385 30.32 33.11 -5.49
N ARG A 386 30.36 31.95 -4.83
CA ARG A 386 31.61 31.21 -4.58
C ARG A 386 32.18 30.60 -5.86
N VAL A 387 31.32 30.04 -6.73
CA VAL A 387 31.71 29.55 -8.05
C VAL A 387 32.35 30.66 -8.89
N SER A 388 31.75 31.85 -8.94
CA SER A 388 32.33 33.00 -9.64
C SER A 388 33.73 33.35 -9.12
N ARG A 389 33.91 33.41 -7.79
CA ARG A 389 35.21 33.69 -7.19
C ARG A 389 36.27 32.64 -7.55
N ILE A 390 35.89 31.36 -7.59
CA ILE A 390 36.77 30.27 -8.00
C ILE A 390 37.15 30.41 -9.47
N LEU A 391 36.19 30.68 -10.36
CA LEU A 391 36.44 30.93 -11.77
C LEU A 391 37.43 32.08 -11.98
N ASP A 392 37.24 33.19 -11.26
CA ASP A 392 38.12 34.36 -11.30
C ASP A 392 39.53 34.01 -10.81
N SER A 393 39.66 33.27 -9.70
CA SER A 393 40.97 32.84 -9.16
C SER A 393 41.73 31.88 -10.08
N LEU A 394 41.01 31.05 -10.85
CA LEU A 394 41.57 30.12 -11.82
C LEU A 394 41.82 30.79 -13.18
N GLY A 395 41.35 32.03 -13.39
CA GLY A 395 41.36 32.69 -14.70
C GLY A 395 40.48 32.00 -15.74
N ALA A 396 39.46 31.25 -15.32
CA ALA A 396 38.57 30.49 -16.18
C ALA A 396 37.39 31.34 -16.67
N ARG A 397 37.15 31.37 -17.99
CA ARG A 397 36.02 32.10 -18.60
C ARG A 397 34.74 31.27 -18.67
N SER A 398 34.82 29.97 -18.40
CA SER A 398 33.67 29.07 -18.37
C SER A 398 33.88 27.93 -17.38
N ARG A 399 32.78 27.33 -16.93
CA ARG A 399 32.78 26.15 -16.03
C ARG A 399 33.59 25.00 -16.62
N PHE A 400 33.45 24.77 -17.92
CA PHE A 400 34.19 23.75 -18.65
C PHE A 400 35.70 24.03 -18.63
N GLN A 401 36.10 25.29 -18.87
CA GLN A 401 37.49 25.70 -18.79
C GLN A 401 38.04 25.55 -17.37
N ALA A 402 37.23 25.82 -16.35
CA ALA A 402 37.62 25.64 -14.95
C ALA A 402 37.89 24.17 -14.61
N GLY A 403 37.01 23.25 -15.01
CA GLY A 403 37.23 21.81 -14.84
C GLY A 403 38.52 21.33 -15.50
N TYR A 404 38.82 21.79 -16.71
CA TYR A 404 40.08 21.51 -17.40
C TYR A 404 41.30 22.05 -16.64
N LEU A 405 41.25 23.29 -16.14
CA LEU A 405 42.35 23.91 -15.39
C LEU A 405 42.59 23.22 -14.04
N ILE A 406 41.52 22.83 -13.34
CA ILE A 406 41.61 22.09 -12.08
C ILE A 406 42.35 20.77 -12.27
N HIS A 407 42.02 20.03 -13.34
CA HIS A 407 42.70 18.79 -13.68
C HIS A 407 44.15 19.03 -14.14
N LYS A 408 44.38 20.01 -15.02
CA LYS A 408 45.71 20.36 -15.55
C LYS A 408 46.69 20.78 -14.46
N HIS A 409 46.22 21.49 -13.44
CA HIS A 409 47.07 22.00 -12.36
C HIS A 409 47.16 21.06 -11.15
N GLY A 410 46.56 19.86 -11.21
CA GLY A 410 46.64 18.89 -10.12
C GLY A 410 46.05 19.39 -8.80
N LEU A 411 45.07 20.30 -8.86
CA LEU A 411 44.50 20.98 -7.69
C LEU A 411 43.60 20.06 -6.83
N LEU A 412 43.36 18.84 -7.30
CA LEU A 412 42.68 17.78 -6.57
C LEU A 412 43.70 16.65 -6.36
N ALA A 413 44.16 16.45 -5.13
CA ALA A 413 44.88 15.22 -4.78
C ALA A 413 43.94 14.03 -5.02
N GLU A 414 44.29 13.16 -5.98
CA GLU A 414 43.57 11.91 -6.17
C GLU A 414 43.74 11.02 -4.93
N PRO A 415 42.67 10.41 -4.40
CA PRO A 415 42.85 9.33 -3.44
C PRO A 415 43.60 8.21 -4.18
N THR A 416 44.77 7.86 -3.66
CA THR A 416 45.53 6.69 -4.14
C THR A 416 44.61 5.48 -4.07
N LYS A 417 44.41 4.83 -5.22
CA LYS A 417 43.51 3.69 -5.41
C LYS A 417 43.80 2.52 -4.49
#